data_AF-A0A800JAT0-F1
#
_entry.id   AF-A0A800JAT0-F1
#
_cell.length_a   1.000
_cell.length_b   1.000
_cell.length_c   1.000
_cell.angle_alpha   90.00
_cell.angle_beta   90.00
_cell.angle_gamma   90.00
#
_symmetry.space_group_name_H-M   'P 1'
#
loop_
_entity.id
_entity.type
_entity.pdbx_description
1 polymer ?
#
loop_
_entity_poly.entity_id
_entity_poly.type
_entity_poly.pdbx_seq_one_letter_code
_entity_poly.pdbx_strand_id
1 'polypeptide(L)'
;MLDIFYCLNIQKKSTTSSFDNLLKNPEKTITSIIKRVATGPELSKSISYKESRASMRLVLEGLADPVQAAMFLIGLRMMRETDDEYKRILQDIRNKTKTVVADVDELVDIADPYNVYGRSLPSSPCLPVLFAESGVPAVSHEVETVGPKFGVTHHQILQAAGVSVELTGEEAGKQISNP
;
A
#
# COMPACT_ATOMS: atom_id res chain seq x y z
N MET A 1 28.78 -0.85 14.92
CA MET A 1 28.24 0.10 15.91
C MET A 1 27.04 0.78 15.26
N LEU A 2 25.98 0.01 14.96
CA LEU A 2 24.78 -0.18 15.81
C LEU A 2 24.00 1.11 16.05
N ASP A 3 23.37 1.62 14.98
CA ASP A 3 22.15 2.44 15.08
C ASP A 3 21.05 1.74 14.27
N ILE A 4 20.67 0.57 14.77
CA ILE A 4 19.40 -0.06 14.41
C ILE A 4 18.32 0.91 14.89
N PHE A 5 17.59 1.45 13.93
CA PHE A 5 16.40 2.26 14.12
C PHE A 5 15.37 1.42 14.90
N TYR A 6 15.52 1.40 16.22
CA TYR A 6 14.56 0.90 17.17
C TYR A 6 13.35 1.80 16.98
N CYS A 7 12.43 1.38 16.11
CA CYS A 7 11.09 1.93 16.05
C CYS A 7 10.38 1.43 17.32
N LEU A 8 10.80 2.04 18.43
CA LEU A 8 10.28 1.89 19.78
C LEU A 8 8.78 2.06 19.66
N ASN A 9 8.09 0.94 19.74
CA ASN A 9 6.64 0.84 19.77
C ASN A 9 6.19 1.36 21.15
N ILE A 10 6.29 2.68 21.34
CA ILE A 10 5.77 3.38 22.50
C ILE A 10 4.25 3.45 22.29
N GLN A 11 3.57 2.35 22.59
CA GLN A 11 2.14 2.39 22.87
C GLN A 11 1.93 3.22 24.14
N LYS A 12 1.73 4.53 23.97
CA LYS A 12 1.09 5.35 24.99
C LYS A 12 -0.32 4.79 25.22
N LYS A 13 -0.46 4.06 26.33
CA LYS A 13 -1.65 3.35 26.82
C LYS A 13 -2.89 4.25 27.03
N SER A 14 -2.81 5.58 26.81
CA SER A 14 -3.96 6.50 26.90
C SER A 14 -4.66 6.78 25.56
N THR A 15 -4.08 6.37 24.42
CA THR A 15 -4.54 6.82 23.08
C THR A 15 -5.53 5.86 22.38
N THR A 16 -5.56 4.59 22.78
CA THR A 16 -6.31 3.50 22.12
C THR A 16 -7.82 3.69 22.22
N SER A 17 -8.32 4.10 23.41
CA SER A 17 -9.76 4.32 23.67
C SER A 17 -10.43 5.26 22.66
N SER A 18 -9.74 6.31 22.24
CA SER A 18 -10.29 7.30 21.30
C SER A 18 -10.27 6.85 19.83
N PHE A 19 -9.35 5.97 19.43
CA PHE A 19 -9.33 5.39 18.08
C PHE A 19 -10.41 4.32 17.94
N ASP A 20 -10.52 3.43 18.93
CA ASP A 20 -11.55 2.38 18.94
C ASP A 20 -12.97 2.97 18.92
N ASN A 21 -13.17 4.13 19.56
CA ASN A 21 -14.44 4.84 19.51
C ASN A 21 -14.83 5.31 18.09
N LEU A 22 -13.86 5.64 17.23
CA LEU A 22 -14.14 5.99 15.83
C LEU A 22 -14.58 4.76 15.01
N LEU A 23 -14.14 3.57 15.40
CA LEU A 23 -14.52 2.32 14.75
C LEU A 23 -15.87 1.76 15.25
N LYS A 24 -16.34 2.16 16.43
CA LYS A 24 -17.63 1.70 16.98
C LYS A 24 -18.86 2.12 16.16
N ASN A 25 -18.78 3.26 15.47
CA ASN A 25 -19.86 3.75 14.60
C ASN A 25 -19.32 4.10 13.20
N PRO A 26 -18.97 3.10 12.38
CA PRO A 26 -18.31 3.29 11.08
C PRO A 26 -18.99 4.31 10.18
N GLU A 27 -20.30 4.17 10.00
CA GLU A 27 -21.13 5.00 9.12
C GLU A 27 -21.08 6.49 9.52
N LYS A 28 -21.24 6.77 10.82
CA LYS A 28 -21.21 8.14 11.34
C LYS A 28 -19.82 8.75 11.20
N THR A 29 -18.79 7.98 11.54
CA THR A 29 -17.40 8.41 11.45
C THR A 29 -17.03 8.76 10.01
N ILE A 30 -17.27 7.86 9.05
CA ILE A 30 -16.89 8.09 7.66
C ILE A 30 -17.73 9.20 7.03
N THR A 31 -19.03 9.29 7.34
CA THR A 31 -19.88 10.40 6.86
C THR A 31 -19.37 11.75 7.34
N SER A 32 -18.96 11.86 8.61
CA SER A 32 -18.38 13.09 9.16
C SER A 32 -17.05 13.46 8.49
N ILE A 33 -16.25 12.45 8.12
CA ILE A 33 -14.99 12.65 7.39
C ILE A 33 -15.27 13.12 5.96
N ILE A 34 -16.12 12.42 5.21
CA ILE A 34 -16.50 12.75 3.83
C ILE A 34 -16.99 14.19 3.72
N LYS A 35 -17.86 14.65 4.65
CA LYS A 35 -18.37 16.03 4.66
C LYS A 35 -17.28 17.10 4.79
N ARG A 36 -16.08 16.75 5.23
CA ARG A 36 -14.93 17.66 5.32
C ARG A 36 -13.95 17.48 4.18
N VAL A 37 -13.82 16.27 3.65
CA VAL A 37 -12.80 15.97 2.62
C VAL A 37 -13.32 15.98 1.18
N ALA A 38 -14.64 15.91 0.99
CA ALA A 38 -15.29 15.86 -0.32
C ALA A 38 -16.02 17.16 -0.68
N THR A 39 -15.55 18.32 -0.18
CA THR A 39 -16.14 19.64 -0.45
C THR A 39 -15.38 20.46 -1.51
N GLY A 40 -14.36 19.86 -2.14
CA GLY A 40 -13.53 20.50 -3.16
C GLY A 40 -12.29 21.20 -2.59
N PRO A 41 -11.31 21.59 -3.44
CA PRO A 41 -9.98 22.01 -2.99
C PRO A 41 -9.97 23.20 -2.04
N GLU A 42 -10.89 24.16 -2.21
CA GLU A 42 -10.91 25.41 -1.44
C GLU A 42 -11.64 25.30 -0.09
N LEU A 43 -12.65 24.43 0.00
CA LEU A 43 -13.52 24.31 1.19
C LEU A 43 -13.25 23.06 2.02
N SER A 44 -12.33 22.23 1.56
CA SER A 44 -11.93 21.02 2.25
C SER A 44 -11.14 21.33 3.50
N LYS A 45 -11.31 20.48 4.52
CA LYS A 45 -10.61 20.60 5.80
C LYS A 45 -9.77 19.36 6.04
N SER A 46 -8.55 19.59 6.53
CA SER A 46 -7.70 18.50 6.98
C SER A 46 -8.35 17.73 8.12
N ILE A 47 -8.03 16.45 8.18
CA ILE A 47 -8.51 15.51 9.18
C ILE A 47 -7.38 15.15 10.14
N SER A 48 -7.75 14.85 11.38
CA SER A 48 -6.76 14.52 12.41
C SER A 48 -6.11 13.17 12.15
N TYR A 49 -4.94 12.95 12.76
CA TYR A 49 -4.21 11.67 12.74
C TYR A 49 -5.12 10.44 12.88
N LYS A 50 -6.01 10.47 13.88
CA LYS A 50 -6.86 9.33 14.23
C LYS A 50 -7.96 9.13 13.19
N GLU A 51 -8.48 10.22 12.64
CA GLU A 51 -9.50 10.18 11.60
C GLU A 51 -8.91 9.67 10.29
N SER A 52 -7.70 10.10 9.89
CA SER A 52 -7.03 9.57 8.69
C SER A 52 -6.75 8.08 8.82
N ARG A 53 -6.31 7.63 10.00
CA ARG A 53 -6.12 6.20 10.30
C ARG A 53 -7.44 5.45 10.26
N ALA A 54 -8.47 5.98 10.92
CA ALA A 54 -9.76 5.30 11.06
C ALA A 54 -10.48 5.22 9.72
N SER A 55 -10.51 6.28 8.90
CA SER A 55 -11.16 6.22 7.59
C SER A 55 -10.54 5.15 6.69
N MET A 56 -9.20 5.10 6.63
CA MET A 56 -8.53 4.07 5.84
C MET A 56 -8.80 2.67 6.40
N ARG A 57 -8.80 2.51 7.74
CA ARG A 57 -9.15 1.24 8.39
C ARG A 57 -10.55 0.76 8.01
N LEU A 58 -11.53 1.67 8.06
CA LEU A 58 -12.92 1.36 7.73
C LEU A 58 -13.08 0.92 6.27
N VAL A 59 -12.33 1.54 5.35
CA VAL A 59 -12.32 1.15 3.93
C VAL A 59 -11.66 -0.22 3.73
N LEU A 60 -10.48 -0.43 4.31
CA LEU A 60 -9.72 -1.68 4.15
C LEU A 60 -10.42 -2.89 4.79
N GLU A 61 -11.19 -2.70 5.87
CA GLU A 61 -11.95 -3.77 6.53
C GLU A 61 -13.37 -3.96 5.97
N GLY A 62 -13.78 -3.17 4.97
CA GLY A 62 -15.14 -3.24 4.43
C GLY A 62 -16.23 -2.82 5.43
N LEU A 63 -15.87 -2.01 6.43
CA LEU A 63 -16.79 -1.49 7.45
C LEU A 63 -17.51 -0.21 6.99
N ALA A 64 -16.97 0.46 5.97
CA ALA A 64 -17.62 1.55 5.27
C ALA A 64 -18.53 1.02 4.16
N ASP A 65 -19.70 1.63 3.99
CA ASP A 65 -20.53 1.36 2.82
C ASP A 65 -19.73 1.65 1.52
N PRO A 66 -19.86 0.85 0.45
CA PRO A 66 -19.08 1.04 -0.78
C PRO A 66 -19.22 2.44 -1.40
N VAL A 67 -20.39 3.09 -1.28
CA VAL A 67 -20.60 4.46 -1.74
C VAL A 67 -19.81 5.44 -0.88
N GLN A 68 -19.82 5.26 0.45
CA GLN A 68 -19.03 6.08 1.37
C GLN A 68 -17.52 5.90 1.14
N ALA A 69 -17.06 4.67 0.94
CA ALA A 69 -15.67 4.37 0.62
C ALA A 69 -15.25 5.06 -0.70
N ALA A 70 -16.07 4.95 -1.75
CA ALA A 70 -15.82 5.62 -3.03
C ALA A 70 -15.78 7.15 -2.89
N MET A 71 -16.75 7.74 -2.18
CA MET A 71 -16.77 9.18 -1.91
C MET A 71 -15.54 9.65 -1.14
N PHE A 72 -15.09 8.87 -0.16
CA PHE A 72 -13.88 9.18 0.59
C PHE A 72 -12.65 9.19 -0.32
N LEU A 73 -12.44 8.15 -1.14
CA LEU A 73 -11.30 8.04 -2.06
C LEU A 73 -11.32 9.14 -3.14
N ILE A 74 -12.50 9.51 -3.65
CA ILE A 74 -12.65 10.65 -4.58
C ILE A 74 -12.30 11.97 -3.88
N GLY A 75 -12.75 12.16 -2.63
CA GLY A 75 -12.41 13.33 -1.83
C GLY A 75 -10.90 13.50 -1.66
N LEU A 76 -10.20 12.41 -1.32
CA LEU A 76 -8.73 12.39 -1.24
C LEU A 76 -8.09 12.81 -2.57
N ARG A 77 -8.58 12.29 -3.70
CA ARG A 77 -8.08 12.62 -5.03
C ARG A 77 -8.26 14.10 -5.40
N MET A 78 -9.35 14.74 -4.96
CA MET A 78 -9.68 16.12 -5.27
C MET A 78 -8.97 17.14 -4.39
N MET A 79 -8.94 16.94 -3.07
CA MET A 79 -8.29 17.85 -2.12
C MET A 79 -6.76 17.82 -2.23
N ARG A 80 -6.20 16.63 -2.53
CA ARG A 80 -4.82 16.21 -2.24
C ARG A 80 -4.57 16.14 -0.73
N GLU A 81 -4.07 15.00 -0.28
CA GLU A 81 -3.72 14.84 1.14
C GLU A 81 -2.51 15.69 1.51
N THR A 82 -2.50 16.16 2.76
CA THR A 82 -1.27 16.67 3.37
C THR A 82 -0.29 15.53 3.65
N ASP A 83 1.02 15.83 3.74
CA ASP A 83 2.06 14.84 4.06
C ASP A 83 1.76 14.05 5.34
N ASP A 84 1.17 14.71 6.34
CA ASP A 84 0.83 14.08 7.61
C ASP A 84 -0.33 13.09 7.46
N GLU A 85 -1.38 13.47 6.72
CA GLU A 85 -2.50 12.59 6.39
C GLU A 85 -2.03 11.40 5.56
N TYR A 86 -1.20 11.63 4.55
CA TYR A 86 -0.63 10.60 3.70
C TYR A 86 0.18 9.58 4.51
N LYS A 87 1.09 10.03 5.39
CA LYS A 87 1.85 9.16 6.30
C LYS A 87 0.92 8.32 7.18
N ARG A 88 -0.24 8.85 7.57
CA ARG A 88 -1.17 8.17 8.48
C ARG A 88 -2.00 7.14 7.73
N ILE A 89 -2.49 7.48 6.55
CA ILE A 89 -3.14 6.55 5.63
C ILE A 89 -2.20 5.39 5.31
N LEU A 90 -0.94 5.69 4.93
CA LEU A 90 0.09 4.69 4.65
C LEU A 90 0.36 3.79 5.87
N GLN A 91 0.43 4.36 7.07
CA GLN A 91 0.61 3.56 8.28
C GLN A 91 -0.52 2.55 8.47
N ASP A 92 -1.78 2.91 8.18
CA ASP A 92 -2.88 1.95 8.32
C ASP A 92 -2.84 0.85 7.27
N ILE A 93 -2.52 1.20 6.01
CA ILE A 93 -2.26 0.24 4.94
C ILE A 93 -1.17 -0.75 5.38
N ARG A 94 -0.02 -0.26 5.87
CA ARG A 94 1.08 -1.10 6.36
C ARG A 94 0.68 -2.01 7.53
N ASN A 95 -0.22 -1.55 8.42
CA ASN A 95 -0.72 -2.39 9.52
C ASN A 95 -1.68 -3.48 9.06
N LYS A 96 -2.20 -3.38 7.83
CA LYS A 96 -3.06 -4.37 7.19
C LYS A 96 -2.33 -5.27 6.21
N THR A 97 -1.19 -4.83 5.70
CA THR A 97 -0.29 -5.64 4.88
C THR A 97 0.37 -6.72 5.72
N LYS A 98 0.43 -7.95 5.20
CA LYS A 98 1.29 -9.00 5.77
C LYS A 98 2.73 -8.71 5.38
N THR A 99 3.63 -8.69 6.35
CA THR A 99 5.06 -8.47 6.12
C THR A 99 5.80 -9.78 6.31
N VAL A 100 6.66 -10.10 5.36
CA VAL A 100 7.60 -11.23 5.44
C VAL A 100 9.01 -10.66 5.44
N VAL A 101 9.89 -11.25 6.25
CA VAL A 101 11.31 -10.91 6.30
C VAL A 101 12.07 -12.04 5.62
N ALA A 102 12.73 -11.72 4.50
CA ALA A 102 13.65 -12.64 3.85
C ALA A 102 14.98 -12.67 4.62
N ASP A 103 15.65 -13.81 4.63
CA ASP A 103 16.97 -14.01 5.24
C ASP A 103 18.07 -13.52 4.30
N VAL A 104 18.11 -12.20 4.05
CA VAL A 104 19.11 -11.50 3.24
C VAL A 104 19.42 -10.14 3.88
N ASP A 105 20.66 -9.67 3.74
CA ASP A 105 21.07 -8.37 4.31
C ASP A 105 20.45 -7.19 3.57
N GLU A 106 20.39 -7.27 2.23
CA GLU A 106 19.85 -6.25 1.35
C GLU A 106 18.94 -6.88 0.28
N LEU A 107 17.85 -6.17 -0.05
CA LEU A 107 16.86 -6.60 -1.04
C LEU A 107 16.55 -5.44 -1.98
N VAL A 108 16.67 -5.67 -3.28
CA VAL A 108 16.20 -4.74 -4.30
C VAL A 108 14.69 -4.93 -4.52
N ASP A 109 13.93 -3.88 -4.24
CA ASP A 109 12.47 -3.87 -4.39
C ASP A 109 12.06 -3.15 -5.68
N ILE A 110 11.46 -3.88 -6.63
CA ILE A 110 11.02 -3.38 -7.93
C ILE A 110 9.49 -3.29 -7.95
N ALA A 111 9.01 -2.10 -7.58
CA ALA A 111 7.58 -1.75 -7.54
C ALA A 111 7.06 -1.18 -8.87
N ASP A 112 7.11 -1.95 -9.95
CA ASP A 112 6.74 -1.55 -11.32
C ASP A 112 6.17 -2.75 -12.11
N PRO A 113 5.22 -2.54 -13.05
CA PRO A 113 4.30 -1.41 -13.19
C PRO A 113 2.99 -1.48 -12.37
N TYR A 114 2.80 -0.48 -11.51
CA TYR A 114 1.47 -0.08 -11.01
C TYR A 114 0.72 0.89 -11.95
N ASN A 115 1.34 1.24 -13.09
CA ASN A 115 0.74 2.04 -14.16
C ASN A 115 1.41 1.65 -15.48
N VAL A 116 0.74 0.84 -16.27
CA VAL A 116 1.26 0.28 -17.52
C VAL A 116 1.18 1.25 -18.70
N TYR A 117 1.95 0.98 -19.75
CA TYR A 117 1.91 1.73 -21.01
C TYR A 117 1.84 0.78 -22.20
N GLY A 118 0.74 0.82 -22.96
CA GLY A 118 0.49 -0.14 -24.05
C GLY A 118 1.27 0.09 -25.35
N ARG A 119 2.18 1.07 -25.41
CA ARG A 119 2.96 1.37 -26.64
C ARG A 119 4.43 1.03 -26.54
N SER A 120 4.89 0.50 -25.41
CA SER A 120 6.25 -0.03 -25.25
C SER A 120 6.22 -1.28 -24.37
N LEU A 121 7.17 -2.17 -24.57
CA LEU A 121 7.38 -3.30 -23.68
C LEU A 121 8.12 -2.83 -22.43
N PRO A 122 7.69 -3.21 -21.21
CA PRO A 122 8.46 -2.94 -20.01
C PRO A 122 9.75 -3.76 -20.05
N SER A 123 10.90 -3.12 -19.84
CA SER A 123 12.21 -3.78 -19.76
C SER A 123 12.53 -4.29 -18.36
N SER A 124 11.81 -3.78 -17.36
CA SER A 124 11.96 -4.08 -15.94
C SER A 124 11.69 -5.55 -15.52
N PRO A 125 10.90 -6.39 -16.22
CA PRO A 125 10.74 -7.80 -15.83
C PRO A 125 12.04 -8.62 -15.95
N CYS A 126 13.01 -8.16 -16.74
CA CYS A 126 14.31 -8.84 -16.87
C CYS A 126 15.28 -8.51 -15.73
N LEU A 127 15.03 -7.45 -14.96
CA LEU A 127 15.94 -6.97 -13.93
C LEU A 127 16.13 -7.95 -12.76
N PRO A 128 15.08 -8.59 -12.19
CA PRO A 128 15.26 -9.54 -11.10
C PRO A 128 16.23 -10.67 -11.44
N VAL A 129 16.15 -11.20 -12.67
CA VAL A 129 17.02 -12.29 -13.14
C VAL A 129 18.47 -11.81 -13.25
N LEU A 130 18.70 -10.60 -13.78
CA LEU A 130 20.05 -10.03 -13.88
C LEU A 130 20.66 -9.76 -12.50
N PHE A 131 19.85 -9.32 -11.53
CA PHE A 131 20.29 -9.13 -10.16
C PHE A 131 20.62 -10.46 -9.48
N ALA A 132 19.76 -11.48 -9.65
CA ALA A 132 20.00 -12.82 -9.14
C ALA A 132 21.35 -13.40 -9.65
N GLU A 133 21.60 -13.32 -10.97
CA GLU A 133 22.89 -13.73 -11.56
C GLU A 133 24.10 -12.94 -11.02
N SER A 134 23.87 -11.71 -10.55
CA SER A 134 24.91 -10.87 -9.93
C SER A 134 25.04 -11.12 -8.42
N GLY A 135 24.31 -12.08 -7.86
CA GLY A 135 24.26 -12.38 -6.42
C GLY A 135 23.49 -11.34 -5.60
N VAL A 136 22.66 -10.51 -6.24
CA VAL A 136 21.85 -9.46 -5.61
C VAL A 136 20.41 -9.93 -5.51
N PRO A 137 19.88 -10.18 -4.30
CA PRO A 137 18.48 -10.54 -4.12
C PRO A 137 17.56 -9.42 -4.61
N ALA A 138 16.56 -9.77 -5.42
CA ALA A 138 15.60 -8.85 -5.97
C ALA A 138 14.18 -9.43 -5.94
N VAL A 139 13.20 -8.57 -5.71
CA VAL A 139 11.78 -8.89 -5.82
C VAL A 139 11.12 -7.89 -6.76
N SER A 140 10.21 -8.37 -7.61
CA SER A 140 9.33 -7.49 -8.36
C SER A 140 7.89 -7.75 -7.97
N HIS A 141 7.16 -6.68 -7.68
CA HIS A 141 5.77 -6.75 -7.28
C HIS A 141 4.93 -5.68 -7.98
N GLU A 142 3.71 -6.05 -8.33
CA GLU A 142 2.80 -5.24 -9.14
C GLU A 142 1.38 -5.85 -9.10
N VAL A 143 0.54 -5.49 -10.07
CA VAL A 143 -0.80 -6.07 -10.26
C VAL A 143 -0.84 -6.84 -11.57
N GLU A 144 -1.63 -7.91 -11.64
CA GLU A 144 -1.78 -8.72 -12.86
C GLU A 144 -2.20 -7.88 -14.07
N THR A 145 -3.14 -6.95 -13.86
CA THR A 145 -3.64 -6.04 -14.90
C THR A 145 -4.07 -4.71 -14.26
N VAL A 146 -3.76 -3.60 -14.92
CA VAL A 146 -4.15 -2.26 -14.44
C VAL A 146 -4.78 -1.40 -15.54
N GLY A 147 -5.99 -0.91 -15.27
CA GLY A 147 -6.67 0.08 -16.11
C GLY A 147 -6.08 1.48 -15.97
N PRO A 148 -6.48 2.45 -16.82
CA PRO A 148 -7.35 2.31 -17.99
C PRO A 148 -6.59 1.88 -19.25
N LYS A 149 -5.25 1.74 -19.16
CA LYS A 149 -4.40 1.52 -20.33
C LYS A 149 -4.24 0.05 -20.69
N PHE A 150 -4.40 -0.86 -19.72
CA PHE A 150 -4.33 -2.31 -19.94
C PHE A 150 -3.10 -2.75 -20.76
N GLY A 151 -1.98 -2.07 -20.56
CA GLY A 151 -0.68 -2.45 -21.09
C GLY A 151 -0.09 -3.66 -20.38
N VAL A 152 1.05 -4.13 -20.88
CA VAL A 152 1.70 -5.36 -20.42
C VAL A 152 2.37 -5.15 -19.06
N THR A 153 2.19 -6.12 -18.16
CA THR A 153 2.73 -6.16 -16.78
C THR A 153 3.88 -7.18 -16.66
N HIS A 154 4.70 -7.10 -15.61
CA HIS A 154 5.74 -8.11 -15.34
C HIS A 154 5.13 -9.50 -15.12
N HIS A 155 3.98 -9.57 -14.49
CA HIS A 155 3.20 -10.74 -14.15
C HIS A 155 2.85 -11.47 -15.43
N GLN A 156 2.28 -10.78 -16.41
CA GLN A 156 1.93 -11.37 -17.71
C GLN A 156 3.18 -11.87 -18.46
N ILE A 157 4.29 -11.13 -18.40
CA ILE A 157 5.54 -11.50 -19.09
C ILE A 157 6.19 -12.72 -18.42
N LEU A 158 6.36 -12.69 -17.11
CA LEU A 158 7.00 -13.75 -16.33
C LEU A 158 6.15 -15.03 -16.35
N GLN A 159 4.82 -14.91 -16.26
CA GLN A 159 3.91 -16.04 -16.43
C GLN A 159 4.02 -16.66 -17.82
N ALA A 160 4.06 -15.84 -18.88
CA ALA A 160 4.26 -16.33 -20.25
C ALA A 160 5.64 -16.98 -20.44
N ALA A 161 6.66 -16.55 -19.68
CA ALA A 161 7.98 -17.17 -19.65
C ALA A 161 8.04 -18.46 -18.81
N GLY A 162 6.95 -18.87 -18.16
CA GLY A 162 6.87 -20.08 -17.35
C GLY A 162 7.34 -19.91 -15.89
N VAL A 163 7.53 -18.67 -15.43
CA VAL A 163 7.88 -18.37 -14.04
C VAL A 163 6.62 -18.42 -13.16
N SER A 164 6.75 -18.95 -11.95
CA SER A 164 5.68 -18.92 -10.96
C SER A 164 5.49 -17.50 -10.41
N VAL A 165 4.37 -16.86 -10.74
CA VAL A 165 4.05 -15.46 -10.38
C VAL A 165 3.03 -15.33 -9.24
N GLU A 166 2.42 -16.43 -8.82
CA GLU A 166 1.40 -16.50 -7.75
C GLU A 166 2.01 -17.11 -6.49
N LEU A 167 3.04 -16.46 -5.95
CA LEU A 167 3.71 -16.89 -4.72
C LEU A 167 3.06 -16.22 -3.51
N THR A 168 2.91 -16.98 -2.43
CA THR A 168 2.66 -16.38 -1.11
C THR A 168 3.88 -15.57 -0.66
N GLY A 169 3.69 -14.62 0.26
CA GLY A 169 4.80 -13.83 0.78
C GLY A 169 5.88 -14.71 1.43
N GLU A 170 5.47 -15.80 2.08
CA GLU A 170 6.37 -16.77 2.72
C GLU A 170 7.18 -17.57 1.69
N GLU A 171 6.58 -17.95 0.56
CA GLU A 171 7.28 -18.63 -0.55
C GLU A 171 8.25 -17.68 -1.25
N ALA A 172 7.81 -16.45 -1.55
CA ALA A 172 8.67 -15.43 -2.12
C ALA A 172 9.87 -15.12 -1.21
N GLY A 173 9.65 -14.99 0.10
CA GLY A 173 10.72 -14.77 1.07
C GLY A 173 11.77 -15.90 1.07
N LYS A 174 11.34 -17.16 0.98
CA LYS A 174 12.26 -18.31 0.87
C LYS A 174 13.03 -18.32 -0.44
N GLN A 175 12.38 -17.95 -1.55
CA GLN A 175 13.03 -17.89 -2.85
C GLN A 175 14.10 -16.80 -2.89
N ILE A 176 13.79 -15.61 -2.36
CA ILE A 176 14.71 -14.47 -2.30
C ILE A 176 15.97 -14.78 -1.47
N SER A 177 15.85 -15.60 -0.42
CA SER A 177 16.99 -16.03 0.42
C SER A 177 17.98 -16.96 -0.28
N ASN A 178 17.66 -17.44 -1.49
CA ASN A 178 18.56 -18.22 -2.32
C ASN A 178 18.52 -17.65 -3.76
N PRO A 179 19.12 -16.46 -3.99
CA PRO A 179 19.08 -15.78 -5.26
C PRO A 179 19.72 -16.59 -6.39
#